data_AF-A0A0D0BP83-F1
#
_entry.id   AF-A0A0D0BP83-F1
#
_cell.length_a   1.000
_cell.length_b   1.000
_cell.length_c   1.000
_cell.angle_alpha   90.00
_cell.angle_beta   90.00
_cell.angle_gamma   90.00
#
_symmetry.space_group_name_H-M   'P 1'
#
loop_
_entity.id
_entity.type
_entity.pdbx_description
1 polymer ?
#
loop_
_entity_poly.entity_id
_entity_poly.type
_entity_poly.pdbx_seq_one_letter_code
_entity_poly.pdbx_strand_id
1 'polypeptide(L)' 'IATLRYRVIVISPEQIMKPDGEFERLLKNQLFVAHVISMVINKAHCLTEWGEFRLEYRELGQL' A
#
# COMPACT_ATOMS: atom_id res chain seq x y z
N ILE A 1 13.29 0.30 -5.25
CA ILE A 1 12.03 1.01 -5.54
C ILE A 1 12.25 2.52 -5.68
N ALA A 2 12.94 3.16 -4.73
CA ALA A 2 13.22 4.61 -4.74
C ALA A 2 13.97 5.14 -5.99
N THR A 3 14.61 4.28 -6.80
CA THR A 3 15.25 4.67 -8.07
C THR A 3 14.28 4.85 -9.24
N LEU A 4 12.96 4.72 -9.00
CA LEU A 4 11.88 4.95 -9.97
C LEU A 4 11.97 4.14 -11.28
N ARG A 5 12.66 3.00 -11.26
CA ARG A 5 12.82 2.12 -12.43
C ARG A 5 11.61 1.21 -12.68
N TYR A 6 10.79 0.99 -11.67
CA TYR A 6 9.64 0.08 -11.73
C TYR A 6 8.37 0.84 -12.10
N ARG A 7 7.60 0.30 -13.04
CA ARG A 7 6.30 0.86 -13.46
C ARG A 7 5.12 0.32 -12.67
N VAL A 8 5.25 -0.91 -12.15
CA VAL A 8 4.24 -1.59 -11.35
C VAL A 8 4.92 -2.18 -10.14
N ILE A 9 4.32 -1.99 -8.97
CA ILE A 9 4.77 -2.53 -7.70
C ILE A 9 3.57 -3.29 -7.11
N VAL A 10 3.73 -4.59 -6.92
CA VAL A 10 2.71 -5.47 -6.31
C VAL A 10 3.18 -5.83 -4.92
N ILE A 11 2.37 -5.52 -3.92
CA ILE A 11 2.68 -5.74 -2.51
C ILE A 11 1.45 -6.20 -1.76
N SER A 12 1.71 -6.87 -0.65
CA SER A 12 0.67 -7.35 0.26
C SER A 12 0.26 -6.26 1.27
N PRO A 13 -0.99 -6.27 1.76
CA PRO A 13 -1.45 -5.36 2.83
C PRO A 13 -0.54 -5.36 4.06
N GLU A 14 -0.03 -6.52 4.45
CA GLU A 14 0.86 -6.72 5.60
C GLU A 14 2.19 -5.98 5.45
N GLN A 15 2.67 -5.83 4.21
CA GLN A 15 3.91 -5.11 3.94
C GLN A 15 3.72 -3.60 3.84
N ILE A 16 2.60 -3.15 3.26
CA ILE A 16 2.33 -1.71 3.09
C ILE A 16 1.85 -1.07 4.39
N MET A 17 1.13 -1.82 5.25
CA MET A 17 0.60 -1.35 6.53
C MET A 17 1.53 -1.64 7.72
N LYS A 18 2.73 -2.18 7.49
CA LYS A 18 3.68 -2.47 8.57
C LYS A 18 4.14 -1.16 9.24
N PRO A 19 3.92 -0.97 10.55
CA PRO A 19 4.46 0.20 11.26
C PRO A 19 5.98 0.26 11.18
N ASP A 20 6.51 1.46 10.96
CA ASP A 20 7.93 1.74 10.73
C ASP A 20 8.51 0.91 9.56
N GLY A 21 7.64 0.49 8.63
CA GLY A 21 8.00 -0.29 7.46
C GLY A 21 8.69 0.53 6.38
N GLU A 22 9.46 -0.15 5.53
CA GLU A 22 10.12 0.49 4.40
C GLU A 22 9.13 1.13 3.41
N PHE A 23 7.91 0.57 3.29
CA PHE A 23 6.85 1.17 2.46
C PHE A 23 6.25 2.42 3.09
N GLU A 24 6.12 2.49 4.41
CA GLU A 24 5.68 3.71 5.08
C GLU A 24 6.69 4.85 4.83
N ARG A 25 7.99 4.56 4.97
CA ARG A 25 9.08 5.52 4.67
C ARG A 25 9.09 5.95 3.21
N LEU A 26 8.82 5.01 2.31
CA LEU A 26 8.76 5.25 0.87
C LEU A 26 7.53 6.11 0.49
N LEU A 27 6.36 5.85 1.08
CA LEU A 27 5.15 6.64 0.89
C LEU A 27 5.24 8.03 1.53
N LYS A 28 6.12 8.23 2.51
CA LYS A 28 6.48 9.57 3.03
C LYS A 28 7.49 10.33 2.15
N ASN A 29 8.11 9.66 1.17
CA ASN A 29 9.05 10.30 0.25
C ASN A 29 8.29 11.04 -0.87
N GLN A 30 8.35 12.37 -0.85
CA GLN A 30 7.64 13.22 -1.81
C GLN A 30 7.99 12.94 -3.28
N LEU A 31 9.27 12.65 -3.56
CA LEU A 31 9.70 12.34 -4.92
C LEU A 31 9.11 11.01 -5.39
N PHE A 32 9.00 10.01 -4.51
CA PHE A 32 8.36 8.75 -4.86
C PHE A 32 6.86 8.94 -5.12
N VAL A 33 6.14 9.58 -4.19
CA VAL A 33 4.68 9.79 -4.30
C VAL A 33 4.30 10.59 -5.54
N ALA A 34 5.09 11.61 -5.89
CA ALA A 34 4.86 12.40 -7.11
C ALA A 34 4.90 11.57 -8.41
N HIS A 35 5.50 10.38 -8.38
CA HIS A 35 5.56 9.46 -9.51
C HIS A 35 4.54 8.31 -9.43
N VAL A 36 3.75 8.22 -8.35
CA VAL A 36 2.65 7.25 -8.24
C VAL A 36 1.43 7.81 -8.94
N ILE A 37 1.02 7.16 -10.03
CA ILE A 37 -0.10 7.62 -10.87
C ILE A 37 -1.42 6.96 -10.45
N SER A 38 -1.37 5.75 -9.90
CA SER A 38 -2.56 4.98 -9.51
C SER A 38 -2.24 3.95 -8.44
N MET A 39 -3.20 3.69 -7.56
CA MET A 39 -3.19 2.58 -6.61
C MET A 39 -4.39 1.68 -6.85
N VAL A 40 -4.16 0.37 -6.95
CA VAL A 40 -5.20 -0.63 -7.23
C VAL A 40 -5.27 -1.63 -6.08
N ILE A 41 -6.42 -1.68 -5.41
CA ILE A 41 -6.67 -2.63 -4.33
C ILE A 41 -7.32 -3.88 -4.91
N ASN A 42 -6.54 -4.94 -5.04
CA ASN A 42 -7.09 -6.26 -5.38
C ASN A 42 -7.93 -6.79 -4.21
N LYS A 43 -8.99 -7.55 -4.51
CA LYS A 43 -9.89 -8.13 -3.51
C LYS A 43 -10.48 -7.10 -2.54
N ALA A 44 -10.88 -5.93 -3.06
CA ALA A 44 -11.46 -4.85 -2.26
C ALA A 44 -12.70 -5.26 -1.42
N HIS A 45 -13.39 -6.35 -1.77
CA HIS A 45 -14.45 -6.92 -0.91
C HIS A 45 -13.96 -7.34 0.48
N CYS A 46 -12.65 -7.56 0.67
CA CYS A 46 -12.04 -7.78 1.98
C CYS A 46 -12.15 -6.56 2.91
N LEU A 47 -12.45 -5.37 2.41
CA LEU A 47 -12.62 -4.16 3.22
C LEU A 47 -13.93 -4.18 4.03
N THR A 48 -14.99 -4.81 3.50
CA THR A 48 -16.34 -4.74 4.06
C THR A 48 -16.81 -6.08 4.57
N GLU A 49 -16.87 -7.09 3.71
CA GLU A 49 -17.50 -8.36 4.04
C GLU A 49 -16.58 -9.29 4.82
N TRP A 50 -15.28 -9.24 4.52
CA TRP A 50 -14.26 -10.12 5.11
C TRP A 50 -13.23 -9.31 5.91
N GLY A 51 -13.60 -8.12 6.42
CA GLY A 51 -12.69 -7.26 7.17
C GLY A 51 -12.11 -7.88 8.44
N GLU A 52 -12.74 -8.93 8.98
CA GLU A 52 -12.22 -9.76 10.09
C GLU A 52 -11.18 -10.80 9.61
N PHE A 53 -11.15 -11.14 8.32
CA PHE A 53 -10.28 -12.18 7.75
C PHE A 53 -8.83 -11.73 7.63
N ARG A 54 -8.61 -10.44 7.31
CA ARG A 54 -7.29 -9.79 7.33
C ARG A 54 -7.43 -8.34 7.80
N LEU A 55 -6.96 -8.09 9.02
CA LEU A 55 -7.14 -6.80 9.69
C LEU A 55 -6.41 -5.67 8.97
N GLU A 56 -5.31 -5.96 8.27
CA GLU A 56 -4.51 -4.97 7.54
C GLU A 56 -5.28 -4.31 6.39
N TYR A 57 -6.33 -4.95 5.87
CA TYR A 57 -7.21 -4.31 4.90
C TYR A 57 -7.95 -3.11 5.49
N ARG A 58 -8.28 -3.12 6.80
CA ARG A 58 -8.99 -2.00 7.46
C ARG A 58 -8.16 -0.72 7.48
N GLU A 59 -6.84 -0.87 7.51
CA GLU A 59 -5.89 0.25 7.60
C GLU A 59 -5.61 0.87 6.21
N LEU A 60 -5.99 0.22 5.11
CA LEU A 60 -5.73 0.72 3.74
C LEU A 60 -6.36 2.09 3.45
N GLY A 61 -7.35 2.53 4.22
CA GLY A 61 -7.93 3.87 4.11
C GLY A 61 -6.98 5.02 4.51
N GLN A 62 -5.82 4.72 5.09
CA GLN A 62 -4.79 5.70 5.45
C GLN A 62 -3.85 6.07 4.30
N LEU A 63 -3.94 5.35 3.17
CA LEU A 63 -3.08 5.51 1.99
C LEU A 63 -3.45 6.72 1.11
#